data_AF-A0A7W0PFX9-F1
#
_entry.id   AF-A0A7W0PFX9-F1
#
_cell.length_a   1.000
_cell.length_b   1.000
_cell.length_c   1.000
_cell.angle_alpha   90.00
_cell.angle_beta   90.00
_cell.angle_gamma   90.00
#
_symmetry.space_group_name_H-M   'P 1'
#
loop_
_entity.id
_entity.type
_entity.pdbx_description
1 polymer ?
#
loop_
_entity_poly.entity_id
_entity_poly.type
_entity_poly.pdbx_seq_one_letter_code
_entity_poly.pdbx_strand_id
1 'polypeptide(L)'
;MKSTLYETEHTAFRTMTRGFLARYVVPFHDQWESDGIVDRDIWTQAGQQGLLGTDVDAVYGGGGVRDFRYNAIVGEELVRAGASGVGFGVHNDVVAPYLMSLTTEEQKQRWLPGFCSGEIITAIAMSEPSAGSDLQGIMTTA
;
A
#
# COMPACT_ATOMS: atom_id res chain seq x y z
N MET A 1 -24.04 -5.21 -5.71
CA MET A 1 -24.61 -3.90 -6.10
C MET A 1 -23.59 -3.16 -6.94
N LYS A 2 -23.95 -2.54 -8.07
CA LYS A 2 -22.99 -1.70 -8.82
C LYS A 2 -22.82 -0.38 -8.07
N SER A 3 -21.59 -0.06 -7.68
CA SER A 3 -21.27 1.23 -7.04
C SER A 3 -21.39 2.36 -8.05
N THR A 4 -21.93 3.51 -7.61
CA THR A 4 -21.99 4.75 -8.40
C THR A 4 -20.76 5.64 -8.22
N LEU A 5 -19.80 5.23 -7.39
CA LEU A 5 -18.58 5.99 -7.06
C LEU A 5 -17.50 5.91 -8.15
N TYR A 6 -17.53 4.84 -8.96
CA TYR A 6 -16.44 4.47 -9.86
C TYR A 6 -16.74 4.78 -11.32
N GLU A 7 -15.73 5.32 -11.99
CA GLU A 7 -15.75 5.62 -13.43
C GLU A 7 -15.09 4.47 -14.24
N THR A 8 -14.94 4.67 -15.55
CA THR A 8 -14.36 3.67 -16.44
C THR A 8 -12.92 3.33 -16.08
N GLU A 9 -12.09 4.33 -15.78
CA GLU A 9 -10.69 4.14 -15.37
C GLU A 9 -10.56 3.36 -14.06
N HIS A 10 -11.40 3.68 -13.07
CA HIS A 10 -11.52 2.95 -11.82
C HIS A 10 -11.91 1.48 -12.04
N THR A 11 -12.83 1.23 -12.97
CA THR A 11 -13.25 -0.13 -13.32
C THR A 11 -12.14 -0.91 -14.01
N ALA A 12 -11.35 -0.25 -14.87
CA ALA A 12 -10.17 -0.84 -15.50
C ALA A 12 -9.09 -1.16 -14.46
N PHE A 13 -8.76 -0.21 -13.58
CA PHE A 13 -7.81 -0.39 -12.48
C PHE A 13 -8.23 -1.53 -11.53
N ARG A 14 -9.52 -1.63 -11.22
CA ARG A 14 -10.09 -2.74 -10.46
C ARG A 14 -9.87 -4.09 -11.14
N THR A 15 -10.09 -4.15 -12.45
CA THR A 15 -9.89 -5.37 -13.22
C THR A 15 -8.41 -5.78 -13.23
N MET A 16 -7.51 -4.80 -13.38
CA MET A 16 -6.06 -5.01 -13.29
C MET A 16 -5.66 -5.51 -11.90
N THR A 17 -6.11 -4.85 -10.83
CA THR A 17 -5.86 -5.22 -9.43
C THR A 17 -6.31 -6.67 -9.16
N ARG A 18 -7.53 -7.03 -9.59
CA ARG A 18 -8.03 -8.40 -9.45
C ARG A 18 -7.17 -9.42 -10.19
N GLY A 19 -6.76 -9.10 -11.42
CA GLY A 19 -5.87 -9.94 -12.21
C GLY A 19 -4.51 -10.14 -11.53
N PHE A 20 -3.95 -9.07 -10.95
CA PHE A 20 -2.74 -9.13 -10.15
C PHE A 20 -2.91 -10.08 -8.96
N LEU A 21 -3.94 -9.92 -8.15
CA LEU A 21 -4.19 -10.77 -6.97
C LEU A 21 -4.38 -12.24 -7.37
N ALA A 22 -5.17 -12.51 -8.42
CA ALA A 22 -5.40 -13.86 -8.89
C ALA A 22 -4.14 -14.58 -9.37
N ARG A 23 -3.13 -13.83 -9.85
CA ARG A 23 -1.87 -14.39 -10.34
C ARG A 23 -0.80 -14.48 -9.25
N TYR A 24 -0.66 -13.44 -8.44
CA TYR A 24 0.50 -13.26 -7.56
C TYR A 24 0.20 -13.42 -6.08
N VAL A 25 -1.07 -13.46 -5.67
CA VAL A 25 -1.45 -13.50 -4.25
C VAL A 25 -2.25 -14.77 -3.94
N VAL A 26 -3.41 -14.94 -4.57
CA VAL A 26 -4.35 -16.03 -4.27
C VAL A 26 -3.70 -17.44 -4.31
N PRO A 27 -2.85 -17.79 -5.29
CA PRO A 27 -2.26 -19.14 -5.33
C PRO A 27 -1.27 -19.45 -4.19
N PHE A 28 -0.77 -18.42 -3.50
CA PHE A 28 0.30 -18.54 -2.50
C PHE A 28 -0.15 -18.18 -1.08
N HIS A 29 -1.34 -17.59 -0.94
CA HIS A 29 -1.80 -16.98 0.31
C HIS A 29 -1.91 -17.99 1.46
N ASP A 30 -2.47 -19.18 1.23
CA ASP A 30 -2.55 -20.24 2.26
C ASP A 30 -1.17 -20.62 2.84
N GLN A 31 -0.14 -20.63 1.99
CA GLN A 31 1.23 -20.92 2.42
C GLN A 31 1.80 -19.78 3.27
N TRP A 32 1.55 -18.53 2.88
CA TRP A 32 1.98 -17.36 3.66
C TRP A 32 1.29 -17.27 5.02
N GLU A 33 0.02 -17.66 5.11
CA GLU A 33 -0.66 -17.76 6.40
C GLU A 33 -0.01 -18.84 7.28
N SER A 34 0.32 -20.00 6.71
CA SER A 34 1.06 -21.05 7.43
C SER A 34 2.45 -20.58 7.88
N ASP A 35 3.15 -19.81 7.05
CA ASP A 35 4.51 -19.33 7.33
C ASP A 35 4.53 -18.09 8.24
N GLY A 36 3.38 -17.43 8.41
CA GLY A 36 3.25 -16.19 9.17
C GLY A 36 3.91 -14.98 8.49
N ILE A 37 4.24 -15.08 7.20
CA ILE A 37 4.90 -14.00 6.45
C ILE A 37 4.47 -14.02 4.98
N VAL A 38 4.13 -12.84 4.48
CA VAL A 38 3.85 -12.63 3.05
C VAL A 38 5.17 -12.50 2.29
N ASP A 39 5.27 -13.15 1.14
CA ASP A 39 6.46 -13.08 0.29
C ASP A 39 6.82 -11.63 -0.06
N ARG A 40 8.09 -11.28 0.08
CA ARG A 40 8.61 -9.95 -0.25
C ARG A 40 8.46 -9.65 -1.74
N ASP A 41 8.54 -10.65 -2.61
CA ASP A 41 8.56 -10.46 -4.06
C ASP A 41 7.26 -9.85 -4.59
N ILE A 42 6.14 -9.98 -3.87
CA ILE A 42 4.89 -9.35 -4.29
C ILE A 42 4.96 -7.82 -4.31
N TRP A 43 5.85 -7.22 -3.52
CA TRP A 43 5.95 -5.77 -3.39
C TRP A 43 6.55 -5.15 -4.64
N THR A 44 7.63 -5.72 -5.17
CA THR A 44 8.23 -5.25 -6.42
C THR A 44 7.34 -5.55 -7.62
N GLN A 45 6.61 -6.68 -7.60
CA GLN A 45 5.58 -6.97 -8.59
C GLN A 45 4.44 -5.95 -8.54
N ALA A 46 3.98 -5.55 -7.35
CA ALA A 46 2.95 -4.55 -7.17
C ALA A 46 3.40 -3.15 -7.64
N GLY A 47 4.64 -2.76 -7.33
CA GLY A 47 5.24 -1.52 -7.82
C GLY A 47 5.31 -1.46 -9.35
N GLN A 48 5.72 -2.56 -10.01
CA GLN A 48 5.75 -2.66 -11.47
C GLN A 48 4.36 -2.52 -12.13
N GLN A 49 3.29 -2.88 -11.41
CA GLN A 49 1.91 -2.73 -11.89
C GLN A 49 1.27 -1.39 -11.49
N GLY A 50 2.00 -0.51 -10.81
CA GLY A 50 1.49 0.77 -10.33
C GLY A 50 0.45 0.65 -9.22
N LEU A 51 0.53 -0.41 -8.40
CA LEU A 51 -0.35 -0.60 -7.24
C LEU A 51 0.20 0.08 -5.97
N LEU A 52 1.45 0.55 -6.00
CA LEU A 52 2.10 1.29 -4.92
C LEU A 52 2.36 2.73 -5.36
N GLY A 53 2.17 3.70 -4.45
CA GLY A 53 2.46 5.10 -4.73
C GLY A 53 1.58 5.75 -5.81
N THR A 54 0.30 5.37 -5.91
CA THR A 54 -0.63 5.89 -6.92
C THR A 54 -0.73 7.43 -6.92
N ASP A 55 -0.69 8.06 -5.75
CA ASP A 55 -0.78 9.51 -5.59
C ASP A 55 0.58 10.23 -5.54
N VAL A 56 1.67 9.48 -5.44
CA VAL A 56 3.03 10.01 -5.40
C VAL A 56 3.35 10.63 -6.76
N ASP A 57 3.95 11.82 -6.76
CA ASP A 57 4.24 12.55 -8.00
C ASP A 57 5.11 11.72 -8.96
N ALA A 58 4.81 11.78 -10.25
CA ALA A 58 5.48 10.98 -11.28
C ALA A 58 7.00 11.18 -11.36
N VAL A 59 7.51 12.33 -10.92
CA VAL A 59 8.96 12.60 -10.83
C VAL A 59 9.69 11.64 -9.88
N TYR A 60 8.95 11.06 -8.93
CA TYR A 60 9.44 10.06 -7.98
C TYR A 60 9.06 8.62 -8.38
N GLY A 61 8.48 8.41 -9.56
CA GLY A 61 8.05 7.08 -10.03
C GLY A 61 6.65 6.64 -9.59
N GLY A 62 5.87 7.53 -8.98
CA GLY A 62 4.47 7.27 -8.63
C GLY A 62 3.48 7.52 -9.78
N GLY A 63 2.20 7.35 -9.49
CA GLY A 63 1.13 7.54 -10.48
C GLY A 63 0.73 9.00 -10.72
N GLY A 64 1.02 9.90 -9.78
CA GLY A 64 0.62 11.31 -9.83
C GLY A 64 -0.89 11.56 -9.81
N VAL A 65 -1.69 10.56 -9.42
CA VAL A 65 -3.16 10.63 -9.41
C VAL A 65 -3.65 10.81 -7.98
N ARG A 66 -4.01 12.04 -7.62
CA ARG A 66 -4.58 12.37 -6.30
C ARG A 66 -6.06 11.98 -6.24
N ASP A 67 -6.32 10.69 -6.18
CA ASP A 67 -7.67 10.12 -6.05
C ASP A 67 -7.67 8.86 -5.18
N PHE A 68 -8.26 8.98 -3.99
CA PHE A 68 -8.31 7.88 -3.02
C PHE A 68 -9.15 6.68 -3.50
N ARG A 69 -10.00 6.84 -4.53
CA ARG A 69 -10.81 5.75 -5.08
C ARG A 69 -9.93 4.61 -5.61
N TYR A 70 -8.71 4.87 -6.06
CA TYR A 70 -7.75 3.84 -6.47
C TYR A 70 -7.30 2.98 -5.28
N ASN A 71 -6.91 3.60 -4.16
CA ASN A 71 -6.50 2.85 -2.97
C ASN A 71 -7.69 2.09 -2.35
N ALA A 72 -8.88 2.69 -2.37
CA ALA A 72 -10.11 1.99 -1.97
C ALA A 72 -10.36 0.72 -2.80
N ILE A 73 -10.10 0.75 -4.11
CA ILE A 73 -10.19 -0.44 -4.97
C ILE A 73 -9.19 -1.51 -4.55
N VAL A 74 -7.94 -1.15 -4.24
CA VAL A 74 -6.92 -2.11 -3.77
C VAL A 74 -7.40 -2.81 -2.50
N GLY A 75 -7.83 -2.06 -1.51
CA GLY A 75 -8.37 -2.61 -0.25
C GLY A 75 -9.59 -3.51 -0.48
N GLU A 76 -10.54 -3.07 -1.32
CA GLU A 76 -11.72 -3.88 -1.61
C GLU A 76 -11.40 -5.19 -2.34
N GLU A 77 -10.47 -5.19 -3.31
CA GLU A 77 -10.09 -6.41 -4.03
C GLU A 77 -9.30 -7.37 -3.14
N LEU A 78 -8.43 -6.86 -2.24
CA LEU A 78 -7.76 -7.67 -1.22
C LEU A 78 -8.77 -8.38 -0.30
N VAL A 79 -9.72 -7.63 0.26
CA VAL A 79 -10.77 -8.20 1.13
C VAL A 79 -11.62 -9.21 0.38
N ARG A 80 -12.00 -8.93 -0.87
CA ARG A 80 -12.78 -9.85 -1.71
C ARG A 80 -12.03 -11.13 -2.05
N ALA A 81 -10.70 -11.05 -2.22
CA ALA A 81 -9.87 -12.21 -2.45
C ALA A 81 -9.62 -13.04 -1.18
N GLY A 82 -9.97 -12.53 0.00
CA GLY A 82 -9.61 -13.15 1.28
C GLY A 82 -8.12 -13.04 1.62
N ALA A 83 -7.38 -12.18 0.93
CA ALA A 83 -5.93 -12.07 1.04
C ALA A 83 -5.51 -11.24 2.26
N SER A 84 -5.47 -11.89 3.43
CA SER A 84 -4.96 -11.32 4.67
C SER A 84 -3.45 -11.03 4.60
N GLY A 85 -2.94 -10.18 5.48
CA GLY A 85 -1.50 -9.93 5.66
C GLY A 85 -0.82 -9.03 4.61
N VAL A 86 -1.43 -8.80 3.45
CA VAL A 86 -0.86 -7.91 2.42
C VAL A 86 -0.93 -6.44 2.87
N GLY A 87 0.24 -5.85 3.14
CA GLY A 87 0.38 -4.55 3.80
C GLY A 87 0.22 -3.29 2.92
N PHE A 88 -0.30 -3.39 1.70
CA PHE A 88 -0.35 -2.27 0.75
C PHE A 88 -1.12 -1.05 1.27
N GLY A 89 -2.19 -1.26 2.05
CA GLY A 89 -2.95 -0.16 2.66
C GLY A 89 -2.12 0.66 3.64
N VAL A 90 -1.32 0.02 4.51
CA VAL A 90 -0.43 0.76 5.42
C VAL A 90 0.61 1.55 4.62
N HIS A 91 1.16 0.94 3.58
CA HIS A 91 2.14 1.58 2.71
C HIS A 91 1.56 2.83 2.02
N ASN A 92 0.48 2.68 1.24
CA ASN A 92 -0.11 3.75 0.44
C ASN A 92 -0.95 4.74 1.24
N ASP A 93 -1.78 4.25 2.18
CA ASP A 93 -2.82 5.08 2.82
C ASP A 93 -2.31 5.73 4.10
N VAL A 94 -1.38 5.06 4.80
CA VAL A 94 -0.89 5.53 6.09
C VAL A 94 0.47 6.20 5.95
N VAL A 95 1.46 5.57 5.32
CA VAL A 95 2.83 6.09 5.29
C VAL A 95 3.05 7.11 4.17
N ALA A 96 2.48 6.91 2.97
CA ALA A 96 2.69 7.83 1.84
C ALA A 96 2.39 9.30 2.18
N PRO A 97 1.29 9.63 2.89
CA PRO A 97 1.00 11.01 3.28
C PRO A 97 2.11 11.65 4.14
N TYR A 98 2.74 10.91 5.07
CA TYR A 98 3.86 11.44 5.86
C TYR A 98 5.06 11.73 4.97
N LEU A 99 5.40 10.80 4.08
CA LEU A 99 6.52 10.97 3.17
C LEU A 99 6.30 12.16 2.22
N MET A 100 5.10 12.33 1.67
CA MET A 100 4.85 13.43 0.74
C MET A 100 4.75 14.80 1.41
N SER A 101 4.16 14.86 2.60
CA SER A 101 3.83 16.15 3.25
C SER A 101 4.88 16.65 4.23
N LEU A 102 5.67 15.78 4.86
CA LEU A 102 6.55 16.15 5.97
C LEU A 102 8.05 16.06 5.64
N THR A 103 8.42 15.51 4.49
CA THR A 103 9.83 15.32 4.13
C THR A 103 10.38 16.45 3.27
N THR A 104 11.69 16.68 3.37
CA THR A 104 12.40 17.61 2.46
C THR A 104 12.53 17.01 1.07
N GLU A 105 12.85 17.82 0.07
CA GLU A 105 13.04 17.32 -1.31
C GLU A 105 14.16 16.27 -1.39
N GLU A 106 15.25 16.42 -0.62
CA GLU A 106 16.32 15.42 -0.56
C GLU A 106 15.83 14.08 0.00
N GLN A 107 14.95 14.12 1.00
CA GLN A 107 14.34 12.93 1.59
C GLN A 107 13.34 12.27 0.63
N LYS A 108 12.52 13.06 -0.08
CA LYS A 108 11.61 12.55 -1.12
C LYS A 108 12.38 11.83 -2.22
N GLN A 109 13.42 12.46 -2.77
CA GLN A 109 14.27 11.88 -3.80
C GLN A 109 14.94 10.58 -3.31
N ARG A 110 15.29 10.50 -2.03
CA ARG A 110 15.90 9.31 -1.45
C ARG A 110 14.92 8.15 -1.26
N TRP A 111 13.67 8.42 -0.87
CA TRP A 111 12.76 7.37 -0.39
C TRP A 111 11.61 7.05 -1.32
N LEU A 112 11.02 8.05 -1.99
CA LEU A 112 9.82 7.85 -2.81
C LEU A 112 10.04 6.94 -4.03
N PRO A 113 11.20 6.96 -4.73
CA PRO A 113 11.46 6.01 -5.80
C PRO A 113 11.43 4.54 -5.34
N GLY A 114 12.11 4.24 -4.23
CA GLY A 114 12.12 2.89 -3.65
C GLY A 114 10.76 2.50 -3.05
N PHE A 115 10.00 3.47 -2.54
CA PHE A 115 8.62 3.28 -2.08
C PHE A 115 7.73 2.84 -3.25
N CYS A 116 7.72 3.60 -4.35
CA CYS A 116 6.86 3.31 -5.51
C CYS A 116 7.26 2.01 -6.22
N SER A 117 8.55 1.68 -6.27
CA SER A 117 9.03 0.43 -6.87
C SER A 117 8.77 -0.81 -6.01
N GLY A 118 8.43 -0.64 -4.71
CA GLY A 118 8.30 -1.72 -3.74
C GLY A 118 9.64 -2.25 -3.19
N GLU A 119 10.77 -1.66 -3.57
CA GLU A 119 12.09 -2.00 -3.02
C GLU A 119 12.22 -1.57 -1.55
N ILE A 120 11.58 -0.45 -1.18
CA ILE A 120 11.43 0.04 0.18
C ILE A 120 10.01 -0.23 0.64
N ILE A 121 9.87 -1.22 1.54
CA ILE A 121 8.61 -1.50 2.23
C ILE A 121 8.60 -0.66 3.52
N THR A 122 7.49 0.02 3.76
CA THR A 122 7.37 0.96 4.88
C THR A 122 6.40 0.46 5.95
N ALA A 123 6.60 0.95 7.16
CA ALA A 123 5.75 0.73 8.30
C ALA A 123 5.66 2.00 9.14
N ILE A 124 4.71 2.04 10.06
CA ILE A 124 4.59 3.10 11.07
C ILE A 124 4.56 2.44 12.45
N ALA A 125 5.44 2.89 13.34
CA ALA A 125 5.57 2.38 14.69
C ALA A 125 5.02 3.42 15.67
N MET A 126 3.76 3.24 16.05
CA MET A 126 3.04 4.13 16.98
C MET A 126 2.72 3.42 18.29
N SER A 127 2.08 2.25 18.21
CA SER A 127 1.65 1.51 19.39
C SER A 127 2.82 0.90 20.15
N GLU A 128 2.73 0.92 21.48
CA GLU A 128 3.65 0.34 22.43
C GLU A 128 2.92 -0.63 23.37
N PRO A 129 3.62 -1.50 24.13
CA PRO A 129 2.98 -2.42 25.06
C PRO A 129 2.03 -1.75 26.08
N SER A 130 2.31 -0.51 26.47
CA SER A 130 1.50 0.29 27.41
C SER A 130 0.60 1.33 26.75
N ALA A 131 0.68 1.53 25.43
CA ALA A 131 -0.01 2.61 24.71
C ALA A 131 -0.55 2.15 23.35
N GLY A 132 -1.89 2.12 23.22
CA GLY A 132 -2.60 1.79 21.99
C GLY A 132 -3.62 2.87 21.64
N SER A 133 -4.84 2.74 22.19
CA SER A 133 -5.85 3.80 22.06
C SER A 133 -5.41 5.11 22.72
N ASP A 134 -4.70 5.04 23.85
CA ASP A 134 -4.04 6.20 24.47
C ASP A 134 -2.63 6.39 23.90
N LEU A 135 -2.56 6.91 22.67
CA LEU A 135 -1.29 7.14 21.99
C LEU A 135 -0.46 8.27 22.62
N GLN A 136 -1.04 9.10 23.49
CA GLN A 136 -0.27 10.13 24.21
C GLN A 136 0.61 9.53 25.31
N GLY A 137 0.33 8.30 25.74
CA GLY A 137 1.08 7.57 26.76
C GLY A 137 2.31 6.81 26.25
N ILE A 138 2.84 7.11 25.05
CA ILE A 138 4.08 6.50 24.57
C ILE A 138 5.27 6.86 25.46
N MET A 139 6.22 5.93 25.54
CA MET A 139 7.39 5.99 26.42
C MET A 139 8.71 6.06 25.65
N THR A 140 8.72 5.79 24.33
CA THR A 140 9.92 5.95 23.49
C THR A 140 10.40 7.41 23.47
N THR A 141 11.70 7.63 23.66
CA THR A 141 12.34 8.96 23.63
C THR A 141 13.40 9.03 22.52
N ALA A 142 13.53 10.18 21.84
CA ALA A 142 14.49 10.43 20.75
C ALA A 142 15.59 11.42 21.16
#